data_AF-A0AAN5CFN7-F1
#
_entry.id   AF-A0AAN5CFN7-F1
#
_cell.length_a   1.000
_cell.length_b   1.000
_cell.length_c   1.000
_cell.angle_alpha   90.00
_cell.angle_beta   90.00
_cell.angle_gamma   90.00
#
_symmetry.space_group_name_H-M   'P 1'
#
loop_
_entity.id
_entity.type
_entity.pdbx_description
1 polymer ?
#
loop_
_entity_poly.entity_id
_entity_poly.type
_entity_poly.pdbx_seq_one_letter_code
_entity_poly.pdbx_strand_id
1 'polypeptide(L)'
;RFIQFFCFAFGWIPIVLALVLLYLLFNHSQMYSKEFRNAIAAYHSIQIFYDIHHSYLFTPYPLFPMPIFVCNGILCRLNAPTAVLPTLMGLLCSCGSVGLSTVVFMRLRNLLPLESRFRLSVRQSLALMGFTAVLFLANTIGFAFYAVDDTRKMEILNRTEFAWIRERPDALVWGDLFDTPAVVV
;
A
#
# COMPACT_ATOMS: atom_id res chain seq x y z
N ARG A 1 23.34 -4.33 5.39
CA ARG A 1 23.57 -2.98 4.80
C ARG A 1 23.28 -2.92 3.31
N PHE A 2 23.71 -3.89 2.49
CA PHE A 2 23.40 -3.93 1.05
C PHE A 2 21.90 -3.76 0.73
N ILE A 3 21.02 -4.57 1.34
CA ILE A 3 19.57 -4.51 1.09
C ILE A 3 18.98 -3.13 1.40
N GLN A 4 19.37 -2.51 2.52
CA GLN A 4 18.90 -1.17 2.87
C GLN A 4 19.33 -0.12 1.83
N PHE A 5 20.59 -0.19 1.39
CA PHE A 5 21.10 0.71 0.34
C PHE A 5 20.39 0.46 -0.99
N PHE A 6 20.16 -0.80 -1.35
CA PHE A 6 19.41 -1.18 -2.54
C PHE A 6 17.98 -0.63 -2.51
N CYS A 7 17.22 -0.88 -1.43
CA CYS A 7 15.86 -0.36 -1.27
C CYS A 7 15.82 1.18 -1.33
N PHE A 8 16.78 1.85 -0.68
CA PHE A 8 16.89 3.31 -0.71
C PHE A 8 17.20 3.85 -2.11
N ALA A 9 18.18 3.27 -2.81
CA ALA A 9 18.60 3.75 -4.12
C ALA A 9 17.52 3.49 -5.19
N PHE A 10 16.93 2.29 -5.20
CA PHE A 10 15.92 1.91 -6.18
C PHE A 10 14.56 2.55 -5.89
N GLY A 11 14.29 2.99 -4.65
CA GLY A 11 13.09 3.75 -4.30
C GLY A 11 12.92 5.07 -5.06
N TRP A 12 14.01 5.66 -5.57
CA TRP A 12 13.94 6.87 -6.41
C TRP A 12 13.34 6.61 -7.80
N ILE A 13 13.53 5.41 -8.36
CA ILE A 13 13.09 5.09 -9.72
C ILE A 13 11.58 5.28 -9.89
N PRO A 14 10.71 4.66 -9.07
CA PRO A 14 9.26 4.82 -9.25
C PRO A 14 8.81 6.27 -9.00
N ILE A 15 9.43 7.00 -8.05
CA ILE A 15 9.11 8.40 -7.77
C ILE A 15 9.45 9.30 -8.96
N VAL A 16 10.66 9.18 -9.51
CA VAL A 16 11.08 9.96 -10.67
C VAL A 16 10.20 9.64 -11.87
N LEU A 17 9.90 8.36 -12.10
CA LEU A 17 9.01 7.95 -13.18
C LEU A 17 7.61 8.55 -13.02
N ALA A 18 7.04 8.53 -11.80
CA ALA A 18 5.73 9.11 -11.53
C ALA A 18 5.71 10.65 -11.72
N LEU A 19 6.80 11.34 -11.35
CA LEU A 19 6.94 12.79 -11.62
C LEU A 19 7.02 13.08 -13.13
N VAL A 20 7.78 12.29 -13.88
CA VAL A 20 7.82 12.40 -15.35
C VAL A 20 6.45 12.13 -15.96
N LEU A 21 5.72 11.12 -15.48
CA LEU A 21 4.36 10.83 -15.94
C LEU A 21 3.40 12.00 -15.67
N LEU A 22 3.46 12.61 -14.47
CA LEU A 22 2.68 13.81 -14.17
C LEU A 22 3.05 14.98 -15.08
N TYR A 23 4.34 15.20 -15.32
CA TYR A 23 4.82 16.24 -16.23
C TYR A 23 4.28 16.03 -17.66
N LEU A 24 4.38 14.81 -18.20
CA LEU A 24 3.87 14.46 -19.52
C LEU A 24 2.35 14.61 -19.60
N LEU A 25 1.64 14.21 -18.54
CA LEU A 25 0.19 14.31 -18.45
C LEU A 25 -0.29 15.78 -18.47
N PHE A 26 0.39 16.70 -17.79
CA PHE A 26 -0.01 18.10 -17.81
C PHE A 26 0.40 18.83 -19.08
N ASN A 27 1.59 18.54 -19.63
CA ASN A 27 2.15 19.33 -20.73
C ASN A 27 1.90 18.74 -22.12
N HIS A 28 1.80 17.41 -22.25
CA HIS A 28 1.75 16.75 -23.55
C HIS A 28 0.46 15.98 -23.84
N SER A 29 -0.42 15.74 -22.85
CA SER A 29 -1.65 14.96 -23.08
C SER A 29 -2.89 15.85 -23.29
N GLN A 30 -2.91 16.59 -24.40
CA GLN A 30 -4.06 17.43 -24.77
C GLN A 30 -5.29 16.62 -25.26
N MET A 31 -5.10 15.36 -25.64
CA MET A 31 -6.18 14.50 -26.16
C MET A 31 -7.13 13.96 -25.08
N TYR A 32 -6.77 14.04 -23.80
CA TYR A 32 -7.62 13.54 -22.72
C TYR A 32 -8.59 14.61 -22.22
N SER A 33 -9.79 14.18 -21.82
CA SER A 33 -10.72 15.07 -21.12
C SER A 33 -10.09 15.56 -19.81
N LYS A 34 -10.44 16.79 -19.41
CA LYS A 34 -9.91 17.40 -18.17
C LYS A 34 -10.18 16.52 -16.95
N GLU A 35 -11.37 15.91 -16.87
CA GLU A 35 -11.77 15.02 -15.78
C GLU A 35 -10.89 13.77 -15.71
N PHE A 36 -10.67 13.10 -16.84
CA PHE A 36 -9.83 11.90 -16.90
C PHE A 36 -8.37 12.21 -16.57
N ARG A 37 -7.87 13.34 -17.07
CA ARG A 37 -6.53 13.83 -16.75
C ARG A 37 -6.36 14.10 -15.25
N ASN A 38 -7.34 14.75 -14.61
CA ASN A 38 -7.31 15.00 -13.18
C ASN A 38 -7.37 13.71 -12.36
N ALA A 39 -8.16 12.73 -12.78
CA ALA A 39 -8.23 11.42 -12.13
C ALA A 39 -6.87 10.68 -12.18
N ILE A 40 -6.23 10.66 -13.34
CA ILE A 40 -4.87 10.08 -13.50
C ILE A 40 -3.86 10.85 -12.65
N ALA A 41 -3.92 12.19 -12.65
CA ALA A 41 -3.01 13.00 -11.86
C ALA A 41 -3.16 12.73 -10.35
N ALA A 42 -4.41 12.64 -9.86
CA ALA A 42 -4.69 12.31 -8.47
C ALA A 42 -4.16 10.91 -8.10
N TYR A 43 -4.39 9.92 -8.97
CA TYR A 43 -3.88 8.56 -8.79
C TYR A 43 -2.33 8.53 -8.70
N HIS A 44 -1.63 9.15 -9.65
CA HIS A 44 -0.17 9.18 -9.60
C HIS A 44 0.38 9.98 -8.42
N SER A 45 -0.33 11.02 -7.98
CA SER A 45 0.04 11.76 -6.76
C SER A 45 0.00 10.85 -5.53
N ILE A 46 -1.06 10.06 -5.37
CA ILE A 46 -1.19 9.07 -4.29
C ILE A 46 -0.06 8.02 -4.40
N GLN A 47 0.24 7.55 -5.62
CA GLN A 47 1.31 6.58 -5.84
C GLN A 47 2.68 7.14 -5.42
N ILE A 48 2.98 8.41 -5.70
CA ILE A 48 4.22 9.05 -5.23
C ILE A 48 4.30 9.04 -3.70
N PHE A 49 3.20 9.39 -3.01
CA PHE A 49 3.16 9.34 -1.55
C PHE A 49 3.36 7.91 -1.03
N TYR A 50 2.74 6.92 -1.68
CA TYR A 50 2.94 5.51 -1.35
C TYR A 50 4.39 5.08 -1.54
N ASP A 51 5.02 5.43 -2.66
CA ASP A 51 6.40 5.06 -2.97
C ASP A 51 7.38 5.72 -1.99
N ILE A 52 7.15 6.99 -1.62
CA ILE A 52 7.92 7.69 -0.58
C ILE A 52 7.74 6.98 0.76
N HIS A 53 6.49 6.67 1.12
CA HIS A 53 6.18 6.02 2.37
C HIS A 53 6.88 4.66 2.46
N HIS A 54 6.73 3.79 1.46
CA HIS A 54 7.25 2.43 1.48
C HIS A 54 8.78 2.36 1.28
N SER A 55 9.38 3.30 0.54
CA SER A 55 10.81 3.28 0.26
C SER A 55 11.65 3.96 1.35
N TYR A 56 11.10 4.94 2.07
CA TYR A 56 11.87 5.74 3.03
C TYR A 56 11.28 5.81 4.44
N LEU A 57 9.95 5.92 4.58
CA LEU A 57 9.33 6.13 5.88
C LEU A 57 9.11 4.81 6.62
N PHE A 58 8.55 3.83 5.94
CA PHE A 58 8.20 2.50 6.42
C PHE A 58 8.68 1.47 5.39
N THR A 59 9.90 0.96 5.58
CA THR A 59 10.51 -0.04 4.71
C THR A 59 10.49 -1.41 5.41
N PRO A 60 9.35 -2.14 5.34
CA PRO A 60 9.22 -3.43 5.97
C PRO A 60 10.07 -4.47 5.22
N TYR A 61 10.80 -5.28 5.96
CA TYR A 61 11.52 -6.44 5.43
C TYR A 61 10.93 -7.71 6.04
N PRO A 62 10.16 -8.51 5.27
CA PRO A 62 9.57 -9.73 5.78
C PRO A 62 10.65 -10.77 6.08
N LEU A 63 10.55 -11.42 7.24
CA LEU A 63 11.40 -12.54 7.65
C LEU A 63 10.70 -13.85 7.38
N PHE A 64 10.54 -14.19 6.10
CA PHE A 64 9.96 -15.46 5.70
C PHE A 64 10.72 -16.64 6.33
N PRO A 65 10.01 -17.70 6.77
CA PRO A 65 8.56 -17.91 6.65
C PRO A 65 7.73 -17.32 7.80
N MET A 66 8.35 -16.61 8.74
CA MET A 66 7.70 -16.10 9.94
C MET A 66 6.90 -14.82 9.64
N PRO A 67 5.77 -14.59 10.33
CA PRO A 67 5.02 -13.34 10.23
C PRO A 67 5.70 -12.21 11.03
N ILE A 68 7.00 -12.03 10.82
CA ILE A 68 7.85 -11.01 11.46
C ILE A 68 8.38 -10.08 10.37
N PHE A 69 8.33 -8.78 10.61
CA PHE A 69 8.89 -7.76 9.72
C PHE A 69 9.94 -6.95 10.47
N VAL A 70 11.08 -6.68 9.83
CA VAL A 70 12.07 -5.73 10.34
C VAL A 70 11.93 -4.44 9.56
N CYS A 71 11.64 -3.33 10.24
CA CYS A 71 11.45 -2.06 9.57
C CYS A 71 12.70 -1.18 9.58
N ASN A 72 13.20 -0.80 8.39
CA ASN A 72 14.42 0.02 8.30
C ASN A 72 14.17 1.51 8.01
N GLY A 73 12.91 1.92 7.87
CA GLY A 73 12.50 3.26 7.48
C GLY A 73 12.65 4.31 8.59
N ILE A 74 12.55 5.58 8.22
CA ILE A 74 12.72 6.72 9.12
C ILE A 74 11.74 6.67 10.29
N LEU A 75 10.45 6.39 10.03
CA LEU A 75 9.44 6.37 11.09
C LEU A 75 9.70 5.25 12.11
N CYS A 76 10.24 4.13 11.67
CA CYS A 76 10.59 3.01 12.53
C CYS A 76 11.76 3.34 13.46
N ARG A 77 12.76 4.08 12.96
CA ARG A 77 13.88 4.58 13.78
C ARG A 77 13.46 5.62 14.81
N LEU A 78 12.35 6.32 14.56
CA LEU A 78 11.74 7.26 15.49
C LEU A 78 10.79 6.58 16.50
N ASN A 79 10.79 5.24 16.57
CA ASN A 79 9.90 4.46 17.43
C ASN A 79 8.41 4.81 17.23
N ALA A 80 8.01 5.05 15.98
CA ALA A 80 6.59 5.22 15.67
C ALA A 80 5.79 3.98 16.10
N PRO A 81 4.55 4.14 16.58
CA PRO A 81 3.74 3.02 17.05
C PRO A 81 3.55 1.98 15.94
N THR A 82 3.72 0.71 16.28
CA THR A 82 3.72 -0.41 15.34
C THR A 82 2.41 -0.59 14.60
N ALA A 83 1.29 -0.17 15.17
CA ALA A 83 -0.01 -0.17 14.50
C ALA A 83 -0.16 0.97 13.47
N VAL A 84 0.46 2.13 13.70
CA VAL A 84 0.27 3.34 12.86
C VAL A 84 0.91 3.15 11.48
N LEU A 85 2.09 2.54 11.44
CA LEU A 85 2.87 2.31 10.22
C LEU A 85 2.14 1.46 9.17
N PRO A 86 1.69 0.21 9.47
CA PRO A 86 0.94 -0.61 8.54
C PRO A 86 -0.46 -0.05 8.27
N THR A 87 -1.07 0.69 9.23
CA THR A 87 -2.35 1.37 8.97
C THR A 87 -2.21 2.45 7.92
N LEU A 88 -1.17 3.29 8.01
CA LEU A 88 -0.89 4.34 7.02
C LEU A 88 -0.56 3.72 5.66
N MET A 89 0.21 2.63 5.64
CA MET A 89 0.45 1.85 4.42
C MET A 89 -0.87 1.33 3.82
N GLY A 90 -1.74 0.73 4.63
CA GLY A 90 -3.04 0.23 4.23
C GLY A 90 -3.91 1.34 3.63
N LEU A 91 -3.95 2.51 4.27
CA LEU A 91 -4.67 3.68 3.79
C LEU A 91 -4.18 4.13 2.42
N LEU A 92 -2.86 4.29 2.24
CA LEU A 92 -2.26 4.69 0.97
C LEU A 92 -2.54 3.66 -0.14
N CYS A 93 -2.39 2.36 0.15
CA CYS A 93 -2.74 1.27 -0.76
C CYS A 93 -4.21 1.31 -1.17
N SER A 94 -5.11 1.54 -0.22
CA SER A 94 -6.55 1.60 -0.46
C SER A 94 -6.93 2.82 -1.29
N CYS A 95 -6.38 4.00 -0.97
CA CYS A 95 -6.56 5.20 -1.78
C CYS A 95 -6.01 5.02 -3.20
N GLY A 96 -4.84 4.39 -3.35
CA GLY A 96 -4.25 4.07 -4.65
C GLY A 96 -5.12 3.13 -5.47
N SER A 97 -5.62 2.05 -4.84
CA SER A 97 -6.54 1.08 -5.46
C SER A 97 -7.85 1.74 -5.92
N VAL A 98 -8.44 2.60 -5.09
CA VAL A 98 -9.65 3.37 -5.46
C VAL A 98 -9.37 4.32 -6.62
N GLY A 99 -8.22 5.01 -6.60
CA GLY A 99 -7.77 5.87 -7.69
C GLY A 99 -7.64 5.10 -9.00
N LEU A 100 -6.96 3.95 -8.98
CA LEU A 100 -6.79 3.09 -10.14
C LEU A 100 -8.14 2.57 -10.67
N SER A 101 -8.98 2.02 -9.78
CA SER A 101 -10.33 1.56 -10.16
C SER A 101 -11.15 2.68 -10.79
N THR A 102 -11.04 3.92 -10.28
CA THR A 102 -11.73 5.09 -10.83
C THR A 102 -11.23 5.40 -12.25
N VAL A 103 -9.90 5.43 -12.46
CA VAL A 103 -9.29 5.68 -13.77
C VAL A 103 -9.71 4.60 -14.78
N VAL A 104 -9.63 3.32 -14.39
CA VAL A 104 -10.05 2.19 -15.24
C VAL A 104 -11.52 2.31 -15.59
N PHE A 105 -12.37 2.60 -14.61
CA PHE A 105 -13.81 2.76 -14.81
C PHE A 105 -14.14 3.90 -15.77
N MET A 106 -13.52 5.08 -15.59
CA MET A 106 -13.71 6.23 -16.48
C MET A 106 -13.28 5.90 -17.91
N ARG A 107 -12.14 5.20 -18.08
CA ARG A 107 -11.68 4.77 -19.41
C ARG A 107 -12.62 3.78 -20.05
N LEU A 108 -13.09 2.78 -19.32
CA LEU A 108 -14.04 1.79 -19.82
C LEU A 108 -15.35 2.44 -20.25
N ARG A 109 -15.86 3.38 -19.45
CA ARG A 109 -17.08 4.14 -19.77
C ARG A 109 -16.94 4.98 -21.04
N ASN A 110 -15.74 5.49 -21.33
CA ASN A 110 -15.46 6.26 -22.55
C ASN A 110 -15.28 5.38 -23.80
N LEU A 111 -14.96 4.10 -23.64
CA LEU A 111 -14.83 3.14 -24.75
C LEU A 111 -16.16 2.51 -25.15
N LEU A 112 -17.13 2.43 -24.22
CA LEU A 112 -18.42 1.82 -24.49
C LEU A 112 -19.29 2.72 -25.38
N PRO A 113 -19.92 2.18 -26.44
CA PRO A 113 -20.84 2.96 -27.27
C PRO A 113 -22.04 3.42 -26.46
N LEU A 114 -22.61 4.57 -26.83
CA LEU A 114 -23.68 5.25 -26.07
C LEU A 114 -24.91 4.35 -25.87
N GLU A 115 -25.18 3.46 -26.81
CA GLU A 115 -26.33 2.53 -26.84
C GLU A 115 -26.06 1.18 -26.13
N SER A 116 -24.86 0.97 -25.59
CA SER A 116 -24.53 -0.30 -24.93
C SER A 116 -25.39 -0.54 -23.69
N ARG A 117 -26.00 -1.73 -23.60
CA ARG A 117 -26.73 -2.18 -22.40
C ARG A 117 -25.85 -2.25 -21.15
N PHE A 118 -24.54 -2.33 -21.31
CA PHE A 118 -23.57 -2.37 -20.21
C PHE A 118 -23.19 -0.98 -19.68
N ARG A 119 -23.75 0.09 -20.26
CA ARG A 119 -23.47 1.45 -19.81
C ARG A 119 -24.27 1.77 -18.55
N LEU A 120 -23.56 1.81 -17.42
CA LEU A 120 -24.16 2.20 -16.14
C LEU A 120 -24.60 3.66 -16.15
N SER A 121 -25.74 3.93 -15.51
CA SER A 121 -26.14 5.30 -15.19
C SER A 121 -25.14 5.95 -14.23
N VAL A 122 -25.15 7.28 -14.13
CA VAL A 122 -24.27 8.01 -13.19
C VAL A 122 -24.50 7.55 -11.75
N ARG A 123 -25.77 7.35 -11.35
CA ARG A 123 -26.12 6.88 -10.00
C ARG A 123 -25.57 5.47 -9.72
N GLN A 124 -25.73 4.55 -10.67
CA GLN A 124 -25.18 3.19 -10.56
C GLN A 124 -23.65 3.20 -10.53
N SER A 125 -23.02 4.07 -11.33
CA SER A 125 -21.57 4.24 -11.35
C SER A 125 -21.05 4.74 -9.99
N LEU A 126 -21.70 5.76 -9.43
CA LEU A 126 -21.35 6.28 -8.10
C LEU A 126 -21.57 5.23 -7.00
N ALA A 127 -22.66 4.47 -7.06
CA ALA A 127 -22.92 3.39 -6.12
C ALA A 127 -21.86 2.28 -6.21
N LEU A 128 -21.50 1.85 -7.42
CA LEU A 128 -20.47 0.84 -7.65
C LEU A 128 -19.10 1.32 -7.15
N MET A 129 -18.68 2.53 -7.56
CA MET A 129 -17.39 3.10 -7.14
C MET A 129 -17.34 3.35 -5.63
N GLY A 130 -18.45 3.80 -5.03
CA GLY A 130 -18.57 3.98 -3.58
C GLY A 130 -18.45 2.64 -2.84
N PHE A 131 -19.13 1.60 -3.31
CA PHE A 131 -19.01 0.26 -2.75
C PHE A 131 -17.57 -0.28 -2.86
N THR A 132 -16.94 -0.15 -4.02
CA THR A 132 -15.53 -0.51 -4.21
C THR A 132 -14.61 0.26 -3.27
N ALA A 133 -14.86 1.55 -3.04
CA ALA A 133 -14.09 2.35 -2.11
C ALA A 133 -14.23 1.88 -0.66
N VAL A 134 -15.43 1.54 -0.21
CA VAL A 134 -15.66 0.97 1.12
C VAL A 134 -14.91 -0.35 1.28
N LEU A 135 -14.96 -1.25 0.28
CA LEU A 135 -14.23 -2.52 0.31
C LEU A 135 -12.72 -2.31 0.44
N PHE A 136 -12.13 -1.40 -0.33
CA PHE A 136 -10.70 -1.12 -0.20
C PHE A 136 -10.36 -0.47 1.16
N LEU A 137 -11.16 0.49 1.63
CA LEU A 137 -10.93 1.14 2.92
C LEU A 137 -11.11 0.18 4.12
N ALA A 138 -11.91 -0.88 3.98
CA ALA A 138 -12.00 -1.92 5.00
C ALA A 138 -10.65 -2.61 5.27
N ASN A 139 -9.74 -2.68 4.28
CA ASN A 139 -8.38 -3.18 4.50
C ASN A 139 -7.58 -2.30 5.47
N THR A 140 -7.76 -0.98 5.41
CA THR A 140 -7.12 -0.05 6.34
C THR A 140 -7.54 -0.33 7.78
N ILE A 141 -8.84 -0.59 7.98
CA ILE A 141 -9.39 -0.98 9.26
C ILE A 141 -8.78 -2.31 9.70
N GLY A 142 -8.68 -3.28 8.78
CA GLY A 142 -7.99 -4.55 9.03
C GLY A 142 -6.56 -4.36 9.53
N PHE A 143 -5.75 -3.53 8.87
CA PHE A 143 -4.40 -3.22 9.34
C PHE A 143 -4.39 -2.53 10.71
N ALA A 144 -5.33 -1.61 10.97
CA ALA A 144 -5.40 -0.92 12.26
C ALA A 144 -5.65 -1.85 13.46
N PHE A 145 -6.43 -2.91 13.26
CA PHE A 145 -6.77 -3.85 14.32
C PHE A 145 -5.87 -5.09 14.36
N TYR A 146 -5.44 -5.59 13.20
CA TYR A 146 -4.74 -6.88 13.10
C TYR A 146 -3.24 -6.77 12.86
N ALA A 147 -2.71 -5.61 12.45
CA ALA A 147 -1.27 -5.41 12.28
C ALA A 147 -0.62 -4.79 13.52
N VAL A 148 -1.10 -5.21 14.69
CA VAL A 148 -0.51 -4.89 15.99
C VAL A 148 0.47 -6.00 16.36
N ASP A 149 1.47 -5.69 17.19
CA ASP A 149 2.37 -6.72 17.71
C ASP A 149 1.61 -7.76 18.54
N ASP A 150 1.97 -9.04 18.37
CA ASP A 150 1.52 -10.16 19.19
C ASP A 150 1.91 -9.90 20.67
N THR A 151 1.02 -10.23 21.60
CA THR A 151 1.25 -10.06 23.04
C THR A 151 2.45 -10.87 23.54
N ARG A 152 2.83 -11.93 22.79
CA ARG A 152 3.99 -12.80 23.03
C ARG A 152 5.22 -12.39 22.23
N LYS A 153 5.26 -11.18 21.66
CA LYS A 153 6.42 -10.65 20.92
C LYS A 153 7.76 -10.94 21.59
N MET A 154 7.87 -10.69 22.91
CA MET A 154 9.11 -10.92 23.65
C MET A 154 9.47 -12.40 23.77
N GLU A 155 8.48 -13.27 23.94
CA GLU A 155 8.70 -14.73 23.97
C GLU A 155 9.18 -15.24 22.61
N ILE A 156 8.51 -14.82 21.53
CA ILE A 156 8.87 -15.17 20.15
C ILE A 156 10.29 -14.70 19.84
N LEU A 157 10.62 -13.43 20.09
CA LEU A 157 11.96 -12.87 19.85
C LEU A 157 13.05 -13.45 20.75
N ASN A 158 12.69 -14.09 21.88
CA ASN A 158 13.66 -14.74 22.76
C ASN A 158 14.13 -16.12 22.27
N ARG A 159 13.54 -16.67 21.21
CA ARG A 159 14.03 -17.91 20.60
C ARG A 159 15.42 -17.73 19.99
N THR A 160 16.13 -18.84 19.82
CA THR A 160 17.53 -18.84 19.38
C THR A 160 17.70 -18.34 17.95
N GLU A 161 16.76 -18.66 17.08
CA GLU A 161 16.73 -18.28 15.67
C GLU A 161 16.53 -16.77 15.44
N PHE A 162 15.99 -16.06 16.44
CA PHE A 162 15.77 -14.60 16.40
C PHE A 162 16.77 -13.82 17.26
N ALA A 163 17.84 -14.45 17.75
CA ALA A 163 18.84 -13.79 18.59
C ALA A 163 19.43 -12.52 17.95
N TRP A 164 19.52 -12.46 16.62
CA TRP A 164 20.05 -11.33 15.85
C TRP A 164 19.06 -10.15 15.68
N ILE A 165 17.77 -10.35 15.96
CA ILE A 165 16.72 -9.29 15.95
C ILE A 165 16.12 -9.02 17.33
N ARG A 166 16.48 -9.79 18.35
CA ARG A 166 15.86 -9.70 19.69
C ARG A 166 15.89 -8.30 20.28
N GLU A 167 16.98 -7.57 20.06
CA GLU A 167 17.20 -6.23 20.61
C GLU A 167 16.71 -5.11 19.68
N ARG A 168 16.08 -5.45 18.54
CA ARG A 168 15.62 -4.46 17.57
C ARG A 168 14.24 -3.91 17.93
N PRO A 169 14.12 -2.63 18.31
CA PRO A 169 12.83 -2.02 18.59
C PRO A 169 11.95 -1.90 17.33
N ASP A 170 12.58 -1.94 16.15
CA ASP A 170 11.96 -1.88 14.82
C ASP A 170 11.44 -3.23 14.31
N ALA A 171 11.49 -4.29 15.12
CA ALA A 171 10.87 -5.57 14.81
C ALA A 171 9.36 -5.52 15.06
N LEU A 172 8.57 -5.84 14.03
CA LEU A 172 7.12 -6.02 14.06
C LEU A 172 6.84 -7.53 14.09
N VAL A 173 6.16 -8.02 15.11
CA VAL A 173 5.87 -9.45 15.27
C VAL A 173 4.37 -9.64 15.26
N TRP A 174 3.81 -10.14 14.16
CA TRP A 174 2.35 -10.28 14.03
C TRP A 174 1.83 -11.65 14.48
N GLY A 175 2.73 -12.57 14.84
CA GLY A 175 2.36 -13.87 15.37
C GLY A 175 3.51 -14.87 15.27
N ASP A 176 3.15 -16.13 15.33
CA ASP A 176 4.06 -17.26 15.19
C ASP A 176 3.48 -18.29 14.22
N LEU A 177 4.35 -18.82 13.36
CA LEU A 177 3.97 -19.83 12.35
C LEU A 177 3.55 -21.15 13.00
N PHE A 178 4.08 -21.46 14.19
CA PHE A 178 3.82 -22.72 14.87
C PHE A 178 2.48 -22.76 15.63
N ASP A 179 1.80 -21.61 15.76
CA ASP A 179 0.48 -21.53 16.42
C ASP A 179 -0.70 -21.68 15.48
N THR A 180 -0.49 -21.50 14.16
CA THR A 180 -1.55 -21.89 13.23
C THR A 180 -1.74 -23.39 13.39
N PRO A 181 -2.93 -23.88 13.83
CA PRO A 181 -3.19 -25.30 13.82
C PRO A 181 -2.86 -25.73 12.41
N ALA A 182 -1.93 -26.68 12.27
CA ALA A 182 -1.62 -27.24 10.97
C ALA A 182 -2.97 -27.53 10.34
N VAL A 183 -3.31 -26.81 9.27
CA VAL A 183 -4.45 -27.19 8.46
C VAL A 183 -3.99 -28.53 7.95
N VAL A 184 -4.49 -29.59 8.61
CA VAL A 184 -4.27 -30.96 8.22
C VAL A 184 -4.92 -31.07 6.86
N VAL A 185 -4.14 -30.80 5.82
CA VAL A 185 -4.50 -31.07 4.42
C VAL A 185 -4.29 -32.54 4.18
#